data_AF-A0A1D9G616-F1
#
_entry.id   AF-A0A1D9G616-F1
#
_cell.length_a   1.000
_cell.length_b   1.000
_cell.length_c   1.000
_cell.angle_alpha   90.00
_cell.angle_beta   90.00
_cell.angle_gamma   90.00
#
_symmetry.space_group_name_H-M   'P 1'
#
loop_
_entity.id
_entity.type
_entity.pdbx_description
1 polymer ?
#
loop_
_entity_poly.entity_id
_entity_poly.type
_entity_poly.pdbx_seq_one_letter_code
_entity_poly.pdbx_strand_id
1 'polypeptide(L)'
;MSDLLTQNWEKFLEIQAIGDWNGIWTRLAGNGELVERFHGVRSYVVYPDREAVVQKNHYRYEDGTSESRTFGPYKKGKLTTPFLDYCWTWGYTPKIERGKLYYFETCLKHERLGVSGGCKYLEDGSLHHVTSIWETLDFFRGEPQDIDYTSSDHWKGSMISTITPDLIIATTSDCQWKPINELAQEI
;
A
#
# COMPACT_ATOMS: atom_id res chain seq x y z
N MET A 1 19.84 -14.43 3.00
CA MET A 1 18.40 -14.42 2.65
C MET A 1 17.50 -14.51 3.88
N SER A 2 17.72 -15.43 4.84
CA SER A 2 16.93 -15.48 6.09
C SER A 2 17.02 -14.20 6.93
N ASP A 3 18.18 -13.54 6.90
CA ASP A 3 18.41 -12.28 7.62
C ASP A 3 17.57 -11.12 7.07
N LEU A 4 17.55 -10.88 5.75
CA LEU A 4 16.73 -9.82 5.13
C LEU A 4 15.22 -10.04 5.34
N LEU A 5 14.74 -11.28 5.19
CA LEU A 5 13.33 -11.59 5.45
C LEU A 5 12.95 -11.39 6.93
N THR A 6 13.91 -11.62 7.85
CA THR A 6 13.72 -11.35 9.28
C THR A 6 13.70 -9.85 9.55
N GLN A 7 14.63 -9.07 8.99
CA GLN A 7 14.65 -7.62 9.14
C GLN A 7 13.38 -6.98 8.58
N ASN A 8 12.93 -7.42 7.41
CA ASN A 8 11.69 -6.96 6.80
C ASN A 8 10.45 -7.33 7.62
N TRP A 9 10.47 -8.51 8.25
CA TRP A 9 9.43 -8.90 9.21
C TRP A 9 9.40 -7.98 10.44
N GLU A 10 10.55 -7.67 11.04
CA GLU A 10 10.60 -6.74 12.17
C GLU A 10 10.14 -5.33 11.75
N LYS A 11 10.51 -4.85 10.55
CA LYS A 11 9.97 -3.59 10.00
C LYS A 11 8.46 -3.62 9.84
N PHE A 12 7.90 -4.70 9.30
CA PHE A 12 6.45 -4.89 9.23
C PHE A 12 5.79 -4.77 10.60
N LEU A 13 6.37 -5.42 11.62
CA LEU A 13 5.89 -5.35 12.99
C LEU A 13 6.00 -3.94 13.59
N GLU A 14 7.08 -3.23 13.31
CA GLU A 14 7.39 -1.91 13.85
C GLU A 14 6.56 -0.79 13.22
N ILE A 15 6.31 -0.85 11.91
CA ILE A 15 5.68 0.27 11.20
C ILE A 15 4.22 0.03 10.85
N GLN A 16 3.79 -1.22 10.68
CA GLN A 16 2.47 -1.52 10.16
C GLN A 16 1.62 -2.29 11.18
N ALA A 17 2.17 -3.32 11.84
CA ALA A 17 1.43 -4.14 12.80
C ALA A 17 1.42 -3.56 14.23
N ILE A 18 1.12 -2.26 14.36
CA ILE A 18 1.23 -1.50 15.61
C ILE A 18 -0.10 -1.01 16.19
N GLY A 19 -1.23 -1.38 15.58
CA GLY A 19 -2.55 -1.01 16.08
C GLY A 19 -3.62 -1.07 15.00
N ASP A 20 -4.72 -0.38 15.29
CA ASP A 20 -5.87 -0.26 14.41
C ASP A 20 -5.73 1.00 13.55
N TRP A 21 -5.60 0.78 12.25
CA TRP A 21 -5.57 1.84 11.24
C TRP A 21 -7.01 2.19 10.86
N ASN A 22 -7.47 3.37 11.28
CA ASN A 22 -8.82 3.88 11.06
C ASN A 22 -8.81 4.86 9.89
N GLY A 23 -9.74 4.72 8.96
CA GLY A 23 -9.64 5.46 7.71
C GLY A 23 -10.85 5.44 6.80
N ILE A 24 -10.70 6.14 5.67
CA ILE A 24 -11.65 6.10 4.56
C ILE A 24 -11.01 5.46 3.34
N TRP A 25 -11.75 4.56 2.73
CA TRP A 25 -11.39 3.82 1.54
C TRP A 25 -12.32 4.28 0.43
N THR A 26 -11.74 4.74 -0.66
CA THR A 26 -12.46 5.31 -1.81
C THR A 26 -12.11 4.49 -3.05
N ARG A 27 -13.09 3.86 -3.68
CA ARG A 27 -12.91 3.16 -4.95
C ARG A 27 -13.29 4.07 -6.10
N LEU A 28 -12.40 4.17 -7.07
CA LEU A 28 -12.55 4.94 -8.29
C LEU A 28 -12.51 3.99 -9.48
N ALA A 29 -13.35 4.22 -10.47
CA ALA A 29 -13.27 3.54 -11.75
C ALA A 29 -12.01 3.98 -12.51
N GLY A 30 -11.67 3.29 -13.61
CA GLY A 30 -10.47 3.59 -14.39
C GLY A 30 -10.46 4.99 -15.04
N ASN A 31 -11.61 5.64 -15.13
CA ASN A 31 -11.77 7.03 -15.58
C ASN A 31 -11.74 8.06 -14.43
N GLY A 32 -11.56 7.62 -13.18
CA GLY A 32 -11.55 8.47 -11.99
C GLY A 32 -12.92 8.72 -11.36
N GLU A 33 -14.02 8.20 -11.91
CA GLU A 33 -15.35 8.36 -11.31
C GLU A 33 -15.45 7.59 -9.98
N LEU A 34 -16.12 8.20 -9.01
CA LEU A 34 -16.38 7.58 -7.71
C LEU A 34 -17.31 6.37 -7.88
N VAL A 35 -16.85 5.21 -7.44
CA VAL A 35 -17.65 3.97 -7.40
C VAL A 35 -18.28 3.79 -6.04
N GLU A 36 -17.47 3.88 -4.98
CA GLU A 36 -17.93 3.73 -3.60
C GLU A 36 -16.94 4.35 -2.61
N ARG A 37 -17.46 4.69 -1.43
CA ARG A 37 -16.69 5.23 -0.32
C ARG A 37 -17.17 4.58 0.97
N PHE A 38 -16.25 4.20 1.85
CA PHE A 38 -16.59 3.53 3.11
C PHE A 38 -15.51 3.73 4.17
N HIS A 39 -15.92 3.63 5.43
CA HIS A 39 -14.99 3.66 6.56
C HIS A 39 -14.38 2.27 6.77
N GLY A 40 -13.07 2.22 6.99
CA GLY A 40 -12.31 1.00 7.23
C GLY A 40 -11.53 1.06 8.53
N VAL A 41 -11.48 -0.07 9.24
CA VAL A 41 -10.52 -0.32 10.32
C VAL A 41 -9.67 -1.52 9.93
N ARG A 42 -8.37 -1.30 9.72
CA ARG A 42 -7.38 -2.33 9.37
C ARG A 42 -6.52 -2.62 10.60
N SER A 43 -6.71 -3.80 11.16
CA SER A 43 -6.01 -4.29 12.36
C SER A 43 -5.05 -5.41 12.01
N TYR A 44 -3.90 -5.46 12.70
CA TYR A 44 -2.94 -6.54 12.60
C TYR A 44 -2.77 -7.20 13.96
N VAL A 45 -3.22 -8.45 14.08
CA VAL A 45 -3.14 -9.24 15.30
C VAL A 45 -1.88 -10.09 15.26
N VAL A 46 -0.87 -9.68 16.02
CA VAL A 46 0.40 -10.41 16.16
C VAL A 46 0.22 -11.59 17.11
N TYR A 47 0.70 -12.77 16.71
CA TYR A 47 0.66 -13.97 17.56
C TYR A 47 1.64 -13.83 18.73
N PRO A 48 1.41 -14.52 19.87
CA PRO A 48 2.27 -14.38 21.06
C PRO A 48 3.75 -14.69 20.81
N ASP A 49 4.05 -15.62 19.91
CA ASP A 49 5.41 -15.98 19.49
C ASP A 49 6.04 -15.00 18.49
N ARG A 50 5.27 -14.02 17.99
CA ARG A 50 5.65 -13.06 16.95
C ARG A 50 6.06 -13.69 15.62
N GLU A 51 5.71 -14.94 15.37
CA GLU A 51 6.06 -15.66 14.13
C GLU A 51 4.96 -15.57 13.07
N ALA A 52 3.77 -15.08 13.45
CA ALA A 52 2.66 -14.86 12.55
C ALA A 52 1.85 -13.61 12.90
N VAL A 53 1.22 -13.03 11.87
CA VAL A 53 0.27 -11.93 11.98
C VAL A 53 -0.97 -12.25 11.17
N VAL A 54 -2.15 -12.04 11.76
CA VAL A 54 -3.43 -12.08 11.06
C VAL A 54 -3.92 -10.66 10.86
N GLN A 55 -4.23 -10.29 9.62
CA GLN A 55 -4.85 -9.01 9.33
C GLN A 55 -6.38 -9.16 9.39
N LYS A 56 -7.05 -8.19 10.02
CA LYS A 56 -8.50 -8.10 10.08
C LYS A 56 -8.91 -6.72 9.59
N ASN A 57 -9.79 -6.69 8.59
CA ASN A 57 -10.38 -5.44 8.13
C ASN A 57 -11.85 -5.45 8.49
N HIS A 58 -12.33 -4.34 9.05
CA HIS A 58 -13.74 -4.10 9.30
C HIS A 58 -14.18 -2.88 8.51
N TYR A 59 -15.20 -3.03 7.68
CA TYR A 59 -15.72 -2.00 6.79
C TYR A 59 -17.13 -1.60 7.23
N ARG A 60 -17.41 -0.31 7.11
CA ARG A 60 -18.75 0.26 7.29
C ARG A 60 -19.08 1.13 6.09
N TYR A 61 -20.12 0.72 5.37
CA TYR A 61 -20.57 1.35 4.14
C TYR A 61 -21.62 2.44 4.44
N GLU A 62 -21.85 3.33 3.48
CA GLU A 62 -22.79 4.45 3.62
C GLU A 62 -24.25 4.01 3.77
N ASP A 63 -24.60 2.85 3.20
CA ASP A 63 -25.93 2.25 3.34
C ASP A 63 -26.19 1.67 4.75
N GLY A 64 -25.22 1.79 5.66
CA GLY A 64 -25.28 1.29 7.03
C GLY A 64 -24.87 -0.17 7.18
N THR A 65 -24.56 -0.88 6.10
CA THR A 65 -24.05 -2.25 6.17
C THR A 65 -22.60 -2.28 6.64
N SER A 66 -22.19 -3.43 7.16
CA SER A 66 -20.82 -3.67 7.61
C SER A 66 -20.34 -5.06 7.21
N GLU A 67 -19.05 -5.16 6.95
CA GLU A 67 -18.39 -6.40 6.57
C GLU A 67 -17.06 -6.54 7.32
N SER A 68 -16.71 -7.76 7.72
CA SER A 68 -15.38 -8.05 8.27
C SER A 68 -14.69 -9.09 7.41
N ARG A 69 -13.42 -8.84 7.06
CA ARG A 69 -12.56 -9.78 6.34
C ARG A 69 -11.30 -10.10 7.13
N THR A 70 -10.83 -11.33 7.01
CA THR A 70 -9.59 -11.79 7.62
C THR A 70 -8.62 -12.22 6.52
N PHE A 71 -7.37 -11.77 6.61
CA PHE A 71 -6.30 -12.09 5.68
C PHE A 71 -5.08 -12.68 6.41
N GLY A 72 -4.33 -13.52 5.71
CA GLY A 72 -3.19 -14.25 6.26
C GLY A 72 -3.58 -15.65 6.77
N PRO A 73 -2.85 -16.20 7.77
CA PRO A 73 -1.76 -15.56 8.52
C PRO A 73 -0.52 -15.30 7.66
N TYR A 74 0.02 -14.10 7.76
CA TYR A 74 1.35 -13.79 7.27
C TYR A 74 2.38 -14.37 8.23
N LYS A 75 3.45 -14.97 7.71
CA LYS A 75 4.44 -15.70 8.52
C LYS A 75 5.82 -15.08 8.35
N LYS A 76 6.58 -15.03 9.45
CA LYS A 76 8.00 -14.67 9.43
C LYS A 76 8.76 -15.55 8.43
N GLY A 77 9.69 -14.95 7.71
CA GLY A 77 10.46 -15.64 6.67
C GLY A 77 9.69 -15.93 5.36
N LYS A 78 8.40 -15.58 5.26
CA LYS A 78 7.59 -15.75 4.03
C LYS A 78 7.00 -14.46 3.47
N LEU A 79 7.04 -13.37 4.24
CA LEU A 79 6.53 -12.08 3.82
C LEU A 79 7.54 -11.40 2.88
N THR A 80 7.20 -11.34 1.59
CA THR A 80 8.04 -10.75 0.52
C THR A 80 7.67 -9.30 0.20
N THR A 81 6.60 -8.77 0.82
CA THR A 81 6.24 -7.35 0.78
C THR A 81 7.40 -6.54 1.37
N PRO A 82 8.05 -5.63 0.62
CA PRO A 82 9.09 -4.78 1.19
C PRO A 82 8.51 -3.71 2.09
N PHE A 83 9.05 -3.58 3.30
CA PHE A 83 8.77 -2.50 4.25
C PHE A 83 10.01 -1.61 4.41
N LEU A 84 9.85 -0.34 4.07
CA LEU A 84 10.79 0.75 4.33
C LEU A 84 10.24 1.63 5.45
N ASP A 85 11.05 2.54 5.97
CA ASP A 85 10.70 3.36 7.15
C ASP A 85 9.40 4.16 6.97
N TYR A 86 9.13 4.57 5.73
CA TYR A 86 8.00 5.44 5.37
C TYR A 86 7.14 4.90 4.22
N CYS A 87 7.33 3.65 3.80
CA CYS A 87 6.51 3.09 2.73
C CYS A 87 6.56 1.56 2.69
N TRP A 88 5.59 0.98 2.02
CA TRP A 88 5.58 -0.45 1.69
C TRP A 88 4.78 -0.70 0.42
N THR A 89 4.97 -1.86 -0.20
CA THR A 89 4.17 -2.29 -1.37
C THR A 89 3.73 -3.74 -1.25
N TRP A 90 2.43 -3.98 -1.22
CA TRP A 90 1.77 -5.27 -1.13
C TRP A 90 1.29 -5.78 -2.49
N GLY A 91 1.05 -7.09 -2.57
CA GLY A 91 0.45 -7.72 -3.77
C GLY A 91 1.45 -7.98 -4.90
N TYR A 92 2.75 -7.86 -4.61
CA TYR A 92 3.78 -8.28 -5.55
C TYR A 92 3.66 -9.78 -5.88
N THR A 93 3.54 -10.09 -7.16
CA THR A 93 3.75 -11.43 -7.70
C THR A 93 4.95 -11.40 -8.64
N PRO A 94 5.92 -12.33 -8.55
CA PRO A 94 7.04 -12.40 -9.48
C PRO A 94 6.64 -12.55 -10.94
N LYS A 95 5.43 -13.05 -11.19
CA LYS A 95 4.88 -13.22 -12.53
C LYS A 95 3.39 -12.90 -12.51
N ILE A 96 2.99 -11.99 -13.38
CA ILE A 96 1.58 -11.78 -13.70
C ILE A 96 1.18 -12.88 -14.68
N GLU A 97 0.18 -13.68 -14.31
CA GLU A 97 -0.33 -14.76 -15.15
C GLU A 97 -1.57 -14.28 -15.91
N ARG A 98 -1.60 -14.54 -17.22
CA ARG A 98 -2.77 -14.25 -18.05
C ARG A 98 -3.99 -15.05 -17.53
N GLY A 99 -5.16 -14.43 -17.49
CA GLY A 99 -6.38 -15.07 -17.00
C GLY A 99 -6.46 -15.14 -15.47
N LYS A 100 -5.57 -14.47 -14.74
CA LYS A 100 -5.66 -14.34 -13.28
C LYS A 100 -5.85 -12.90 -12.87
N LEU A 101 -6.67 -12.70 -11.86
CA LEU A 101 -6.79 -11.41 -11.17
C LEU A 101 -5.43 -10.99 -10.61
N TYR A 102 -5.13 -9.70 -10.76
CA TYR A 102 -3.92 -9.09 -10.23
C TYR A 102 -4.26 -7.88 -9.37
N TYR A 103 -3.54 -7.71 -8.26
CA TYR A 103 -3.72 -6.60 -7.35
C TYR A 103 -2.38 -6.21 -6.76
N PHE A 104 -2.16 -4.92 -6.58
CA PHE A 104 -1.09 -4.39 -5.73
C PHE A 104 -1.57 -3.16 -4.97
N GLU A 105 -0.86 -2.84 -3.89
CA GLU A 105 -1.11 -1.67 -3.05
C GLU A 105 0.22 -1.07 -2.62
N THR A 106 0.40 0.22 -2.80
CA THR A 106 1.56 0.94 -2.29
C THR A 106 1.11 1.96 -1.28
N CYS A 107 1.76 1.96 -0.11
CA CYS A 107 1.51 2.92 0.96
C CYS A 107 2.68 3.86 1.13
N LEU A 108 2.38 5.14 1.28
CA LEU A 108 3.27 6.17 1.80
C LEU A 108 2.82 6.52 3.21
N LYS A 109 3.77 6.57 4.14
CA LYS A 109 3.53 6.76 5.56
C LYS A 109 4.32 7.96 6.07
N HIS A 110 3.65 8.79 6.86
CA HIS A 110 4.30 9.83 7.65
C HIS A 110 3.78 9.74 9.09
N GLU A 111 4.66 9.43 10.03
CA GLU A 111 4.32 9.24 11.45
C GLU A 111 3.18 8.22 11.66
N ARG A 112 1.99 8.70 12.04
CA ARG A 112 0.78 7.90 12.35
C ARG A 112 -0.26 8.00 11.24
N LEU A 113 0.11 8.53 10.08
CA LEU A 113 -0.71 8.67 8.88
C LEU A 113 -0.17 7.78 7.77
N GLY A 114 -1.07 7.06 7.09
CA GLY A 114 -0.77 6.25 5.92
C GLY A 114 -1.73 6.59 4.79
N VAL A 115 -1.18 6.77 3.60
CA VAL A 115 -1.94 6.94 2.36
C VAL A 115 -1.54 5.84 1.40
N SER A 116 -2.48 4.99 1.04
CA SER A 116 -2.23 3.88 0.12
C SER A 116 -3.05 4.00 -1.16
N GLY A 117 -2.42 3.67 -2.27
CA GLY A 117 -3.07 3.49 -3.57
C GLY A 117 -3.01 2.01 -3.96
N GLY A 118 -4.16 1.41 -4.21
CA GLY A 118 -4.28 0.03 -4.67
C GLY A 118 -4.93 -0.05 -6.05
N CYS A 119 -4.43 -0.91 -6.92
CA CYS A 119 -5.05 -1.20 -8.22
C CYS A 119 -5.49 -2.64 -8.29
N LYS A 120 -6.71 -2.89 -8.76
CA LYS A 120 -7.23 -4.24 -9.00
C LYS A 120 -7.53 -4.44 -10.49
N TYR A 121 -6.92 -5.45 -11.08
CA TYR A 121 -7.13 -5.85 -12.47
C TYR A 121 -7.89 -7.18 -12.54
N LEU A 122 -8.83 -7.28 -13.47
CA LEU A 122 -9.60 -8.51 -13.73
C LEU A 122 -8.77 -9.51 -14.54
N GLU A 123 -9.30 -10.72 -14.71
CA GLU A 123 -8.63 -11.82 -15.43
C GLU A 123 -8.37 -11.51 -16.91
N ASP A 124 -9.19 -10.64 -17.51
CA ASP A 124 -9.01 -10.13 -18.87
C ASP A 124 -7.94 -9.02 -18.97
N GLY A 125 -7.36 -8.61 -17.86
CA GLY A 125 -6.37 -7.53 -17.76
C GLY A 125 -6.97 -6.12 -17.68
N SER A 126 -8.30 -5.97 -17.68
CA SER A 126 -8.95 -4.68 -17.50
C SER A 126 -8.77 -4.17 -16.06
N LEU A 127 -8.60 -2.86 -15.91
CA LEU A 127 -8.59 -2.21 -14.59
C LEU A 127 -10.02 -2.22 -14.05
N HIS A 128 -10.25 -2.92 -12.93
CA HIS A 128 -11.53 -2.94 -12.26
C HIS A 128 -11.78 -1.64 -11.49
N HIS A 129 -10.85 -1.28 -10.61
CA HIS A 129 -10.89 -0.02 -9.86
C HIS A 129 -9.51 0.29 -9.26
N VAL A 130 -9.33 1.56 -8.93
CA VAL A 130 -8.28 2.07 -8.05
C VAL A 130 -8.90 2.32 -6.67
N THR A 131 -8.21 1.93 -5.60
CA THR A 131 -8.61 2.25 -4.23
C THR A 131 -7.63 3.26 -3.65
N SER A 132 -8.13 4.43 -3.23
CA SER A 132 -7.40 5.37 -2.38
C SER A 132 -7.77 5.10 -0.93
N ILE A 133 -6.77 4.87 -0.09
CA ILE A 133 -6.94 4.49 1.32
C ILE A 133 -6.22 5.51 2.17
N TRP A 134 -6.97 6.22 3.00
CA TRP A 134 -6.46 7.20 3.94
C TRP A 134 -6.68 6.71 5.34
N GLU A 135 -5.61 6.37 6.05
CA GLU A 135 -5.68 5.71 7.35
C GLU A 135 -4.79 6.42 8.38
N THR A 136 -5.21 6.34 9.64
CA THR A 136 -4.45 6.82 10.79
C THR A 136 -4.53 5.87 11.97
N LEU A 137 -3.48 5.81 12.78
CA LEU A 137 -3.51 5.11 14.07
C LEU A 137 -4.22 5.89 15.18
N ASP A 138 -4.58 7.14 14.92
CA ASP A 138 -5.34 7.99 15.83
C ASP A 138 -6.82 7.99 15.45
N PHE A 139 -7.61 8.86 16.08
CA PHE A 139 -8.98 9.10 15.65
C PHE A 139 -8.98 9.79 14.29
N PHE A 140 -9.75 9.25 13.35
CA PHE A 140 -9.92 9.84 12.03
C PHE A 140 -10.52 11.25 12.15
N ARG A 141 -9.78 12.28 11.68
CA ARG A 141 -10.16 13.70 11.82
C ARG A 141 -10.84 14.32 10.61
N GLY A 142 -11.13 13.53 9.58
CA GLY A 142 -11.75 14.02 8.34
C GLY A 142 -10.86 13.83 7.12
N GLU A 143 -11.37 14.29 5.98
CA GLU A 143 -10.70 14.16 4.69
C GLU A 143 -9.47 15.08 4.60
N PRO A 144 -8.43 14.66 3.87
CA PRO A 144 -7.34 15.56 3.52
C PRO A 144 -7.82 16.76 2.72
N GLN A 145 -7.13 17.87 2.87
CA GLN A 145 -7.33 19.02 1.98
C GLN A 145 -6.80 18.69 0.58
N ASP A 146 -7.48 19.21 -0.44
CA ASP A 146 -6.98 19.18 -1.80
C ASP A 146 -5.61 19.88 -1.87
N ILE A 147 -4.62 19.17 -2.40
CA ILE A 147 -3.27 19.70 -2.61
C ILE A 147 -3.15 20.10 -4.07
N ASP A 148 -2.67 21.31 -4.31
CA ASP A 148 -2.31 21.76 -5.65
C ASP A 148 -0.94 21.18 -6.05
N TYR A 149 -0.97 20.18 -6.93
CA TYR A 149 0.22 19.50 -7.43
C TYR A 149 0.88 20.20 -8.63
N THR A 150 0.36 21.35 -9.08
CA THR A 150 0.85 22.04 -10.30
C THR A 150 2.23 22.70 -10.16
N SER A 151 2.83 22.70 -8.96
CA SER A 151 4.16 23.29 -8.69
C SER A 151 5.33 22.29 -8.78
N SER A 152 5.18 21.17 -9.50
CA SER A 152 6.14 20.06 -9.46
C SER A 152 7.48 20.29 -10.19
N ASP A 153 7.61 21.38 -10.94
CA ASP A 153 8.76 21.71 -11.81
C ASP A 153 10.13 21.77 -11.10
N HIS A 154 10.15 21.81 -9.77
CA HIS A 154 11.36 21.88 -8.94
C HIS A 154 11.53 20.75 -7.94
N TRP A 155 10.73 19.69 -8.04
CA TRP A 155 10.81 18.58 -7.08
C TRP A 155 12.10 17.79 -7.28
N LYS A 156 12.94 17.81 -6.25
CA LYS A 156 14.19 17.04 -6.16
C LYS A 156 14.11 16.13 -4.95
N GLY A 157 14.71 14.96 -5.06
CA GLY A 157 14.79 14.02 -3.97
C GLY A 157 15.90 13.00 -4.17
N SER A 158 15.91 12.01 -3.29
CA SER A 158 16.75 10.83 -3.43
C SER A 158 15.85 9.63 -3.74
N MET A 159 16.23 8.85 -4.74
CA MET A 159 15.55 7.63 -5.13
C MET A 159 16.31 6.44 -4.59
N ILE A 160 15.59 5.51 -3.97
CA ILE A 160 16.08 4.14 -3.79
C ILE A 160 15.75 3.39 -5.09
N SER A 161 16.78 3.02 -5.84
CA SER A 161 16.60 2.67 -7.26
C SER A 161 16.00 1.28 -7.51
N THR A 162 16.14 0.33 -6.59
CA THR A 162 15.47 -0.98 -6.72
C THR A 162 15.32 -1.64 -5.35
N ILE A 163 14.12 -2.12 -5.03
CA ILE A 163 13.92 -3.16 -4.02
C ILE A 163 13.56 -4.43 -4.78
N THR A 164 14.49 -5.37 -4.79
CA THR A 164 14.32 -6.65 -5.48
C THR A 164 13.38 -7.56 -4.69
N PRO A 165 12.85 -8.64 -5.30
CA PRO A 165 11.97 -9.60 -4.62
C PRO A 165 12.61 -10.33 -3.44
N ASP A 166 13.94 -10.42 -3.43
CA ASP A 166 14.77 -10.92 -2.34
C ASP A 166 15.17 -9.82 -1.32
N LEU A 167 14.50 -8.66 -1.42
CA LEU A 167 14.60 -7.52 -0.51
C LEU A 167 15.98 -6.84 -0.51
N ILE A 168 16.76 -7.01 -1.58
CA ILE A 168 17.99 -6.26 -1.78
C ILE A 168 17.60 -4.85 -2.23
N ILE A 169 18.01 -3.87 -1.43
CA ILE A 169 17.85 -2.45 -1.70
C ILE A 169 19.11 -1.97 -2.42
N ALA A 170 19.02 -1.80 -3.74
CA ALA A 170 20.14 -1.35 -4.55
C ALA A 170 20.07 0.18 -4.67
N THR A 171 21.06 0.83 -4.05
CA THR A 171 21.55 2.19 -4.35
C THR A 171 20.56 3.35 -4.15
N THR A 172 21.01 4.36 -3.41
CA THR A 172 20.41 5.70 -3.41
C THR A 172 21.10 6.58 -4.44
N SER A 173 20.33 7.17 -5.34
CA SER A 173 20.81 8.19 -6.28
C SER A 173 19.94 9.44 -6.19
N ASP A 174 20.51 10.59 -6.48
CA ASP A 174 19.71 11.80 -6.64
C ASP A 174 18.77 11.63 -7.85
N CYS A 175 17.54 12.11 -7.70
CA CYS A 175 16.56 12.13 -8.78
C CYS A 175 15.85 13.48 -8.84
N GLN A 176 15.45 13.85 -10.05
CA GLN A 176 14.54 14.95 -10.30
C GLN A 176 13.23 14.36 -10.81
N TRP A 177 12.11 14.82 -10.27
CA TRP A 177 10.81 14.39 -10.76
C TRP A 177 10.65 14.83 -12.22
N LYS A 178 10.08 13.96 -13.04
CA LYS A 178 9.69 14.24 -14.42
C LYS A 178 8.23 13.81 -14.63
N PRO A 179 7.43 14.60 -15.34
CA PRO A 179 6.11 14.18 -15.81
C PRO A 179 6.19 12.88 -16.63
N ILE A 180 5.17 12.02 -16.52
CA ILE A 180 5.14 10.73 -17.24
C ILE A 180 5.17 10.90 -18.77
N ASN A 181 4.61 12.00 -19.29
CA ASN A 181 4.63 12.34 -20.72
C ASN A 181 6.02 12.74 -21.22
N GLU A 182 6.92 13.18 -20.34
CA GLU A 182 8.32 13.41 -20.69
C GLU A 182 9.12 12.11 -20.68
N LEU A 183 8.77 11.16 -19.80
CA LEU A 183 9.41 9.82 -19.75
C LEU A 183 9.10 8.97 -20.98
N ALA A 184 7.90 9.11 -21.57
CA ALA A 184 7.48 8.35 -22.74
C ALA A 184 8.22 8.72 -24.04
N GLN A 185 8.96 9.84 -24.06
CA GLN A 185 9.73 10.28 -25.24
C GLN A 185 11.16 9.72 -25.28
N GLU A 186 11.61 9.06 -24.21
CA GLU A 186 12.96 8.49 -24.09
C GLU A 186 13.01 6.99 -24.48
N ILE A 187 11.90 6.40 -24.96
CA ILE A 187 11.76 4.97 -25.35
C ILE A 187 11.57 4.82 -26.86
#